data_AF-A0A8T1W1W6-F1
#
_entry.id   AF-A0A8T1W1W6-F1
#
_cell.length_a   1.000
_cell.length_b   1.000
_cell.length_c   1.000
_cell.angle_alpha   90.00
_cell.angle_beta   90.00
_cell.angle_gamma   90.00
#
_symmetry.space_group_name_H-M   'P 1'
#
loop_
_entity.id
_entity.type
_entity.pdbx_description
1 polymer ?
#
loop_
_entity_poly.entity_id
_entity_poly.type
_entity_poly.pdbx_seq_one_letter_code
_entity_poly.pdbx_strand_id
1 'polypeptide(L)'
;MATTGDRDDVFRGFLKLCQGMRAPKTKNTPSASSYVEKLQTFLSDDHSRQLVHRWRQWGYLLNSLLHVVKEEMGTYLNLGKSRKRKMGSKPKVPQLRYWHYLRTELQAAHVEADGPFLHLDPNGRDCISQLFSFCNIVVDRESTEYDRDVEIRVEKEAWLTVEELAQYRVYCAILERTQWTNALEVAMGSFTESSDLISDHATAPTRARVVRLLLRNCTFDVIELLPEIIQDVGDWFKEAKATAIDEQGDNADSLLLVVASSLIEMLSDLIRSHFSSIGPLMLKNGIAVLQFIAQSNKGRKNGLRGAPADFIVQFLELYRYNADGVPYFKYLAPITLLRELASLNQIVLSADEMNLMTSSFTTTVSYRNAPKAI
;
A
#
# COMPACT_ATOMS: atom_id res chain seq x y z
N MET A 1 -33.91 29.10 8.85
CA MET A 1 -33.37 28.80 10.20
C MET A 1 -34.18 27.64 10.75
N ALA A 2 -33.62 26.42 10.76
CA ALA A 2 -34.28 25.25 11.38
C ALA A 2 -34.37 25.44 12.90
N THR A 3 -35.54 25.22 13.48
CA THR A 3 -35.79 25.31 14.93
C THR A 3 -35.08 24.16 15.65
N THR A 4 -34.81 24.30 16.95
CA THR A 4 -34.11 23.29 17.76
C THR A 4 -34.79 21.91 17.74
N GLY A 5 -36.12 21.84 17.61
CA GLY A 5 -36.85 20.57 17.48
C GLY A 5 -36.57 19.83 16.16
N ASP A 6 -36.41 20.55 15.05
CA ASP A 6 -36.15 19.98 13.73
C ASP A 6 -34.75 19.33 13.66
N ARG A 7 -33.76 19.92 14.37
CA ARG A 7 -32.41 19.35 14.47
C ARG A 7 -32.37 18.03 15.26
N ASP A 8 -33.14 17.94 16.33
CA ASP A 8 -33.20 16.74 17.17
C ASP A 8 -33.92 15.59 16.44
N ASP A 9 -34.93 15.89 15.62
CA ASP A 9 -35.65 14.90 14.84
C ASP A 9 -34.79 14.33 13.69
N VAL A 10 -34.01 15.17 13.02
CA VAL A 10 -33.07 14.72 11.97
C VAL A 10 -31.96 13.83 12.58
N PHE A 11 -31.43 14.18 13.75
CA PHE A 11 -30.47 13.35 14.47
C PHE A 11 -31.06 12.00 14.90
N ARG A 12 -32.27 11.99 15.47
CA ARG A 12 -32.98 10.75 15.83
C ARG A 12 -33.30 9.89 14.60
N GLY A 13 -33.65 10.52 13.48
CA GLY A 13 -33.84 9.86 12.20
C GLY A 13 -32.57 9.13 11.75
N PHE A 14 -31.43 9.82 11.76
CA PHE A 14 -30.12 9.25 11.49
C PHE A 14 -29.80 8.05 12.41
N LEU A 15 -29.99 8.19 13.72
CA LEU A 15 -29.74 7.08 14.65
C LEU A 15 -30.62 5.86 14.36
N LYS A 16 -31.90 6.07 14.01
CA LYS A 16 -32.80 4.98 13.61
C LYS A 16 -32.33 4.27 12.34
N LEU A 17 -31.75 4.98 11.36
CA LEU A 17 -31.15 4.36 10.18
C LEU A 17 -29.96 3.46 10.58
N CYS A 18 -29.05 3.99 11.39
CA CYS A 18 -27.88 3.25 11.87
C CYS A 18 -28.24 2.03 12.72
N GLN A 19 -29.26 2.14 13.58
CA GLN A 19 -29.79 1.04 14.38
C GLN A 19 -30.50 0.00 13.51
N GLY A 20 -31.28 0.45 12.52
CA GLY A 20 -31.98 -0.44 11.58
C GLY A 20 -31.03 -1.33 10.78
N MET A 21 -29.85 -0.83 10.40
CA MET A 21 -28.80 -1.63 9.74
C MET A 21 -28.18 -2.71 10.65
N ARG A 22 -28.19 -2.50 11.97
CA ARG A 22 -27.67 -3.45 12.96
C ARG A 22 -28.74 -4.39 13.52
N ALA A 23 -30.02 -4.08 13.26
CA ALA A 23 -31.12 -4.83 13.84
C ALA A 23 -31.14 -6.27 13.32
N PRO A 24 -31.37 -7.26 14.20
CA PRO A 24 -31.45 -8.65 13.77
C PRO A 24 -32.63 -8.85 12.82
N LYS A 25 -32.46 -9.72 11.82
CA LYS A 25 -33.52 -10.04 10.85
C LYS A 25 -34.69 -10.75 11.55
N THR A 26 -35.81 -10.05 11.67
CA THR A 26 -37.10 -10.63 12.08
C THR A 26 -38.10 -10.56 10.92
N LYS A 27 -39.19 -11.34 10.97
CA LYS A 27 -40.21 -11.38 9.90
C LYS A 27 -40.86 -10.02 9.61
N ASN A 28 -40.85 -9.10 10.57
CA ASN A 28 -41.56 -7.82 10.50
C ASN A 28 -40.64 -6.60 10.42
N THR A 29 -39.32 -6.79 10.48
CA THR A 29 -38.34 -5.69 10.36
C THR A 29 -37.96 -5.47 8.90
N PRO A 30 -37.89 -4.21 8.42
CA PRO A 30 -37.33 -3.90 7.10
C PRO A 30 -35.94 -4.52 6.93
N SER A 31 -35.60 -4.92 5.71
CA SER A 31 -34.27 -5.46 5.41
C SER A 31 -33.19 -4.39 5.62
N ALA A 32 -31.99 -4.83 6.01
CA ALA A 32 -30.81 -3.95 6.09
C ALA A 32 -30.59 -3.14 4.80
N SER A 33 -30.91 -3.71 3.63
CA SER A 33 -30.85 -3.01 2.34
C SER A 33 -31.70 -1.75 2.29
N SER A 34 -32.92 -1.79 2.85
CA SER A 34 -33.82 -0.64 2.86
C SER A 34 -33.27 0.50 3.72
N TYR A 35 -32.58 0.17 4.82
CA TYR A 35 -31.91 1.17 5.66
C TYR A 35 -30.68 1.76 4.97
N VAL A 36 -29.89 0.94 4.26
CA VAL A 36 -28.74 1.42 3.47
C VAL A 36 -29.18 2.35 2.35
N GLU A 37 -30.26 2.03 1.62
CA GLU A 37 -30.81 2.88 0.56
C GLU A 37 -31.26 4.24 1.12
N LYS A 38 -31.98 4.24 2.26
CA LYS A 38 -32.38 5.50 2.93
C LYS A 38 -31.17 6.29 3.41
N LEU A 39 -30.13 5.62 3.88
CA LEU A 39 -28.88 6.26 4.28
C LEU A 39 -28.16 6.88 3.07
N GLN A 40 -28.13 6.19 1.93
CA GLN A 40 -27.56 6.72 0.68
C GLN A 40 -28.28 8.00 0.26
N THR A 41 -29.61 8.01 0.31
CA THR A 41 -30.39 9.23 0.06
C THR A 41 -30.04 10.33 1.07
N PHE A 42 -29.92 9.99 2.36
CA PHE A 42 -29.55 10.95 3.40
C PHE A 42 -28.16 11.56 3.18
N LEU A 43 -27.15 10.75 2.83
CA LEU A 43 -25.76 11.20 2.65
C LEU A 43 -25.48 11.81 1.27
N SER A 44 -26.40 11.69 0.31
CA SER A 44 -26.30 12.39 -0.97
C SER A 44 -26.41 13.92 -0.86
N ASP A 45 -26.88 14.43 0.29
CA ASP A 45 -26.96 15.85 0.61
C ASP A 45 -25.77 16.30 1.46
N ASP A 46 -25.01 17.29 0.97
CA ASP A 46 -23.84 17.85 1.65
C ASP A 46 -24.19 18.43 3.03
N HIS A 47 -25.38 18.99 3.19
CA HIS A 47 -25.83 19.50 4.49
C HIS A 47 -25.94 18.37 5.51
N SER A 48 -26.55 17.25 5.12
CA SER A 48 -26.67 16.04 5.93
C SER A 48 -25.31 15.43 6.27
N ARG A 49 -24.34 15.42 5.34
CA ARG A 49 -22.95 14.99 5.64
C ARG A 49 -22.30 15.87 6.70
N GLN A 50 -22.42 17.20 6.57
CA GLN A 50 -21.91 18.15 7.56
C GLN A 50 -22.55 17.95 8.94
N LEU A 51 -23.83 17.57 9.01
CA LEU A 51 -24.47 17.22 10.28
C LEU A 51 -23.80 16.00 10.92
N VAL A 52 -23.53 14.92 10.15
CA VAL A 52 -22.83 13.73 10.65
C VAL A 52 -21.43 14.07 11.18
N HIS A 53 -20.69 14.94 10.49
CA HIS A 53 -19.40 15.46 10.98
C HIS A 53 -19.56 16.20 12.31
N ARG A 54 -20.51 17.14 12.40
CA ARG A 54 -20.75 17.93 13.62
C ARG A 54 -21.15 17.07 14.81
N TRP A 55 -21.93 16.02 14.59
CA TRP A 55 -22.31 15.07 15.64
C TRP A 55 -21.21 14.05 15.98
N ARG A 56 -20.10 14.03 15.22
CA ARG A 56 -19.00 13.06 15.33
C ARG A 56 -19.48 11.60 15.21
N GLN A 57 -20.49 11.34 14.38
CA GLN A 57 -21.13 10.02 14.29
C GLN A 57 -20.64 9.13 13.16
N TRP A 58 -19.59 9.54 12.44
CA TRP A 58 -19.02 8.72 11.37
C TRP A 58 -18.55 7.34 11.84
N GLY A 59 -17.93 7.24 13.01
CA GLY A 59 -17.54 5.95 13.58
C GLY A 59 -18.75 5.02 13.81
N TYR A 60 -19.85 5.56 14.31
CA TYR A 60 -21.09 4.79 14.52
C TYR A 60 -21.72 4.34 13.20
N LEU A 61 -21.79 5.25 12.23
CA LEU A 61 -22.29 5.03 10.87
C LEU A 61 -21.50 3.93 10.16
N LEU A 62 -20.17 4.07 10.09
CA LEU A 62 -19.29 3.13 9.40
C LEU A 62 -19.32 1.76 10.06
N ASN A 63 -19.38 1.69 11.41
CA ASN A 63 -19.59 0.42 12.11
C ASN A 63 -20.95 -0.22 11.78
N SER A 64 -22.01 0.57 11.60
CA SER A 64 -23.30 0.03 11.16
C SER A 64 -23.24 -0.52 9.74
N LEU A 65 -22.53 0.15 8.82
CA LEU A 65 -22.29 -0.37 7.48
C LEU A 65 -21.43 -1.65 7.53
N LEU A 66 -20.40 -1.68 8.38
CA LEU A 66 -19.54 -2.85 8.56
C LEU A 66 -20.34 -4.06 9.04
N HIS A 67 -21.34 -3.86 9.90
CA HIS A 67 -22.26 -4.93 10.30
C HIS A 67 -22.99 -5.53 9.08
N VAL A 68 -23.50 -4.69 8.18
CA VAL A 68 -24.17 -5.15 6.94
C VAL A 68 -23.19 -5.90 6.03
N VAL A 69 -21.96 -5.42 5.90
CA VAL A 69 -20.89 -6.10 5.13
C VAL A 69 -20.57 -7.46 5.74
N LYS A 70 -20.37 -7.53 7.06
CA LYS A 70 -20.11 -8.78 7.79
C LYS A 70 -21.27 -9.77 7.62
N GLU A 71 -22.52 -9.32 7.61
CA GLU A 71 -23.67 -10.19 7.34
C GLU A 71 -23.71 -10.73 5.91
N GLU A 72 -23.45 -9.88 4.91
CA GLU A 72 -23.37 -10.30 3.50
C GLU A 72 -22.26 -11.34 3.33
N MET A 73 -21.07 -11.01 3.83
CA MET A 73 -19.86 -11.82 3.73
C MET A 73 -19.90 -13.06 4.61
N GLY A 74 -20.64 -13.07 5.73
CA GLY A 74 -20.70 -14.22 6.64
C GLY A 74 -21.25 -15.49 5.99
N THR A 75 -22.08 -15.34 4.94
CA THR A 75 -22.54 -16.49 4.15
C THR A 75 -21.45 -17.10 3.27
N TYR A 76 -20.52 -16.26 2.79
CA TYR A 76 -19.39 -16.57 1.92
C TYR A 76 -18.19 -17.09 2.71
N LEU A 77 -17.82 -16.39 3.78
CA LEU A 77 -16.66 -16.67 4.64
C LEU A 77 -16.92 -17.82 5.65
N ASN A 78 -18.14 -18.36 5.72
CA ASN A 78 -18.56 -19.35 6.72
C ASN A 78 -18.31 -18.95 8.19
N LEU A 79 -18.13 -17.65 8.47
CA LEU A 79 -17.91 -17.13 9.83
C LEU A 79 -19.09 -17.54 10.73
N GLY A 80 -18.79 -18.34 11.76
CA GLY A 80 -19.76 -18.75 12.78
C GLY A 80 -20.58 -20.02 12.49
N LYS A 81 -20.22 -20.86 11.51
CA LYS A 81 -20.94 -22.14 11.25
C LYS A 81 -20.15 -23.39 11.68
N SER A 82 -20.18 -23.69 12.98
CA SER A 82 -19.80 -25.00 13.54
C SER A 82 -20.91 -26.07 13.41
N ARG A 83 -21.89 -25.89 12.51
CA ARG A 83 -23.03 -26.82 12.35
C ARG A 83 -23.25 -27.20 10.90
N LYS A 84 -22.98 -28.48 10.61
CA LYS A 84 -23.43 -29.30 9.46
C LYS A 84 -24.42 -28.56 8.56
N ARG A 85 -23.90 -27.82 7.57
CA ARG A 85 -24.72 -27.28 6.48
C ARG A 85 -25.12 -28.47 5.61
N LYS A 86 -26.41 -28.60 5.25
CA LYS A 86 -26.84 -29.54 4.21
C LYS A 86 -26.05 -29.21 2.94
N MET A 87 -25.34 -30.22 2.42
CA MET A 87 -24.40 -30.20 1.30
C MET A 87 -25.00 -29.81 -0.08
N GLY A 88 -26.09 -29.04 -0.13
CA GLY A 88 -26.88 -28.82 -1.35
C GLY A 88 -27.13 -27.37 -1.75
N SER A 89 -26.89 -26.36 -0.89
CA SER A 89 -27.07 -24.96 -1.28
C SER A 89 -25.72 -24.32 -1.60
N LYS A 90 -25.44 -24.07 -2.89
CA LYS A 90 -24.30 -23.24 -3.30
C LYS A 90 -24.34 -21.93 -2.48
N PRO A 91 -23.25 -21.52 -1.85
CA PRO A 91 -23.27 -20.31 -1.06
C PRO A 91 -23.54 -19.11 -1.96
N LYS A 92 -24.26 -18.12 -1.44
CA LYS A 92 -24.63 -16.93 -2.21
C LYS A 92 -23.36 -16.10 -2.46
N VAL A 93 -23.08 -15.81 -3.74
CA VAL A 93 -21.98 -14.92 -4.13
C VAL A 93 -22.23 -13.52 -3.56
N PRO A 94 -21.27 -12.92 -2.85
CA PRO A 94 -21.42 -11.56 -2.32
C PRO A 94 -21.46 -10.54 -3.46
N GLN A 95 -22.31 -9.52 -3.33
CA GLN A 95 -22.42 -8.47 -4.34
C GLN A 95 -21.41 -7.34 -4.13
N LEU A 96 -20.77 -7.26 -2.95
CA LEU A 96 -19.74 -6.29 -2.55
C LEU A 96 -20.16 -4.82 -2.58
N ARG A 97 -21.37 -4.50 -3.06
CA ARG A 97 -21.91 -3.13 -3.14
C ARG A 97 -21.87 -2.38 -1.82
N TYR A 98 -22.14 -3.06 -0.71
CA TYR A 98 -22.13 -2.44 0.62
C TYR A 98 -20.72 -2.22 1.13
N TRP A 99 -19.77 -3.09 0.78
CA TRP A 99 -18.37 -2.91 1.12
C TRP A 99 -17.79 -1.73 0.35
N HIS A 100 -18.02 -1.70 -0.96
CA HIS A 100 -17.61 -0.58 -1.80
C HIS A 100 -18.18 0.75 -1.30
N TYR A 101 -19.47 0.77 -0.92
CA TYR A 101 -20.11 1.94 -0.34
C TYR A 101 -19.49 2.34 1.01
N LEU A 102 -19.23 1.37 1.90
CA LEU A 102 -18.53 1.62 3.16
C LEU A 102 -17.16 2.27 2.93
N ARG A 103 -16.37 1.75 1.98
CA ARG A 103 -15.05 2.29 1.66
C ARG A 103 -15.14 3.72 1.09
N THR A 104 -16.13 3.97 0.25
CA THR A 104 -16.39 5.30 -0.31
C THR A 104 -16.75 6.30 0.79
N GLU A 105 -17.61 5.91 1.74
CA GLU A 105 -17.95 6.76 2.88
C GLU A 105 -16.80 6.90 3.89
N LEU A 106 -15.93 5.89 4.03
CA LEU A 106 -14.70 6.00 4.82
C LEU A 106 -13.76 7.07 4.25
N GLN A 107 -13.58 7.08 2.92
CA GLN A 107 -12.80 8.09 2.22
C GLN A 107 -13.42 9.48 2.34
N ALA A 108 -14.73 9.58 2.08
CA ALA A 108 -15.44 10.86 2.15
C ALA A 108 -15.56 11.43 3.57
N ALA A 109 -15.44 10.57 4.59
CA ALA A 109 -15.37 11.03 5.96
C ALA A 109 -14.12 11.91 6.17
N HIS A 110 -13.01 11.67 5.48
CA HIS A 110 -11.81 12.51 5.63
C HIS A 110 -12.01 13.81 4.84
N VAL A 111 -12.17 14.92 5.56
CA VAL A 111 -12.21 16.25 4.93
C VAL A 111 -10.77 16.63 4.58
N GLU A 112 -10.54 17.03 3.33
CA GLU A 112 -9.21 17.32 2.75
C GLU A 112 -8.36 18.28 3.60
N ALA A 113 -9.00 19.18 4.34
CA ALA A 113 -8.34 20.15 5.23
C ALA A 113 -8.12 19.66 6.68
N ASP A 114 -8.96 18.76 7.20
CA ASP A 114 -8.96 18.36 8.61
C ASP A 114 -8.29 16.99 8.86
N GLY A 115 -8.04 16.22 7.80
CA GLY A 115 -7.36 14.93 7.86
C GLY A 115 -8.17 13.81 8.54
N PRO A 116 -7.50 12.72 8.97
CA PRO A 116 -8.17 11.55 9.54
C PRO A 116 -8.72 11.87 10.94
N PHE A 117 -10.03 11.76 11.16
CA PHE A 117 -10.66 12.17 12.43
C PHE A 117 -11.32 11.02 13.20
N LEU A 118 -11.46 9.83 12.61
CA LEU A 118 -12.08 8.67 13.29
C LEU A 118 -11.31 8.25 14.55
N HIS A 119 -10.00 8.51 14.60
CA HIS A 119 -9.16 8.22 15.76
C HIS A 119 -9.49 9.09 16.99
N LEU A 120 -10.26 10.16 16.83
CA LEU A 120 -10.61 11.10 17.91
C LEU A 120 -11.79 10.63 18.76
N ASP A 121 -12.60 9.67 18.27
CA ASP A 121 -13.80 9.17 18.96
C ASP A 121 -13.68 7.65 19.26
N PRO A 122 -14.18 7.16 20.42
CA PRO A 122 -14.15 5.74 20.74
C PRO A 122 -14.84 4.82 19.71
N ASN A 123 -15.97 5.22 19.14
CA ASN A 123 -16.64 4.42 18.10
C ASN A 123 -15.83 4.41 16.80
N GLY A 124 -15.13 5.50 16.50
CA GLY A 124 -14.24 5.57 15.34
C GLY A 124 -13.01 4.67 15.51
N ARG A 125 -12.40 4.64 16.70
CA ARG A 125 -11.30 3.71 17.00
C ARG A 125 -11.73 2.25 16.90
N ASP A 126 -12.87 1.91 17.48
CA ASP A 126 -13.45 0.58 17.38
C ASP A 126 -13.76 0.21 15.92
N CYS A 127 -14.30 1.15 15.14
CA CYS A 127 -14.52 0.97 13.70
C CYS A 127 -13.23 0.65 12.94
N ILE A 128 -12.14 1.38 13.19
CA ILE A 128 -10.84 1.15 12.55
C ILE A 128 -10.35 -0.26 12.87
N SER A 129 -10.30 -0.63 14.15
CA SER A 129 -9.87 -1.96 14.61
C SER A 129 -10.70 -3.07 13.97
N GLN A 130 -12.03 -2.95 14.04
CA GLN A 130 -12.92 -3.98 13.52
C GLN A 130 -12.89 -4.11 11.99
N LEU A 131 -12.73 -2.99 11.27
CA LEU A 131 -12.65 -2.99 9.82
C LEU A 131 -11.33 -3.62 9.36
N PHE A 132 -10.22 -3.25 9.99
CA PHE A 132 -8.90 -3.82 9.70
C PHE A 132 -8.85 -5.32 10.01
N SER A 133 -9.30 -5.73 11.20
CA SER A 133 -9.39 -7.13 11.60
C SER A 133 -10.25 -7.95 10.64
N PHE A 134 -11.39 -7.39 10.19
CA PHE A 134 -12.24 -8.06 9.21
C PHE A 134 -11.56 -8.23 7.84
N CYS A 135 -10.81 -7.23 7.38
CA CYS A 135 -10.03 -7.33 6.15
C CYS A 135 -8.94 -8.40 6.25
N ASN A 136 -8.23 -8.46 7.39
CA ASN A 136 -7.23 -9.50 7.65
C ASN A 136 -7.83 -10.91 7.54
N ILE A 137 -8.98 -11.15 8.16
CA ILE A 137 -9.68 -12.44 8.06
C ILE A 137 -9.99 -12.81 6.60
N VAL A 138 -10.24 -11.82 5.74
CA VAL A 138 -10.57 -12.05 4.34
C VAL A 138 -9.34 -12.34 3.50
N VAL A 139 -8.23 -11.63 3.71
CA VAL A 139 -7.01 -11.77 2.90
C VAL A 139 -6.11 -12.92 3.34
N ASP A 140 -6.16 -13.31 4.62
CA ASP A 140 -5.42 -14.42 5.21
C ASP A 140 -6.14 -15.78 5.05
N ARG A 141 -7.24 -15.80 4.30
CA ARG A 141 -8.04 -17.00 4.12
C ARG A 141 -7.44 -17.88 3.04
N GLU A 142 -7.35 -19.18 3.31
CA GLU A 142 -7.08 -20.18 2.28
C GLU A 142 -8.12 -20.11 1.14
N SER A 143 -7.67 -20.41 -0.08
CA SER A 143 -8.55 -20.48 -1.24
C SER A 143 -9.66 -21.52 -1.00
N THR A 144 -10.88 -21.15 -1.37
CA THR A 144 -12.09 -21.92 -1.13
C THR A 144 -12.61 -22.57 -2.42
N GLU A 145 -13.60 -23.46 -2.34
CA GLU A 145 -14.23 -24.10 -3.51
C GLU A 145 -14.98 -23.12 -4.46
N TYR A 146 -14.87 -21.81 -4.25
CA TYR A 146 -15.53 -20.80 -5.07
C TYR A 146 -14.71 -20.48 -6.31
N ASP A 147 -15.39 -19.85 -7.27
CA ASP A 147 -14.77 -19.26 -8.46
C ASP A 147 -13.66 -18.27 -8.06
N ARG A 148 -12.45 -18.48 -8.59
CA ARG A 148 -11.27 -17.65 -8.34
C ARG A 148 -11.53 -16.17 -8.65
N ASP A 149 -12.34 -15.87 -9.66
CA ASP A 149 -12.71 -14.50 -10.01
C ASP A 149 -13.50 -13.81 -8.90
N VAL A 150 -14.32 -14.57 -8.16
CA VAL A 150 -15.04 -14.05 -6.99
C VAL A 150 -14.07 -13.78 -5.85
N GLU A 151 -13.15 -14.71 -5.59
CA GLU A 151 -12.14 -14.57 -4.53
C GLU A 151 -11.28 -13.32 -4.76
N ILE A 152 -10.77 -13.14 -5.98
CA ILE A 152 -9.97 -11.98 -6.36
C ILE A 152 -10.72 -10.67 -6.13
N ARG A 153 -12.02 -10.60 -6.46
CA ARG A 153 -12.81 -9.38 -6.21
C ARG A 153 -12.99 -9.09 -4.72
N VAL A 154 -13.21 -10.13 -3.92
CA VAL A 154 -13.35 -10.01 -2.46
C VAL A 154 -12.03 -9.57 -1.83
N GLU A 155 -10.93 -10.22 -2.18
CA GLU A 155 -9.58 -9.86 -1.74
C GLU A 155 -9.22 -8.42 -2.14
N LYS A 156 -9.56 -8.01 -3.37
CA LYS A 156 -9.33 -6.65 -3.85
C LYS A 156 -10.03 -5.60 -2.99
N GLU A 157 -11.31 -5.79 -2.65
CA GLU A 157 -12.02 -4.84 -1.77
C GLU A 157 -11.43 -4.81 -0.36
N ALA A 158 -10.98 -5.97 0.16
CA ALA A 158 -10.28 -6.02 1.44
C ALA A 158 -8.96 -5.25 1.40
N TRP A 159 -8.11 -5.47 0.39
CA TRP A 159 -6.85 -4.76 0.24
C TRP A 159 -7.01 -3.26 0.01
N LEU A 160 -8.00 -2.84 -0.78
CA LEU A 160 -8.31 -1.40 -0.95
C LEU A 160 -8.77 -0.75 0.36
N THR A 161 -9.45 -1.52 1.22
CA THR A 161 -9.86 -1.04 2.55
C THR A 161 -8.66 -0.94 3.50
N VAL A 162 -7.76 -1.94 3.48
CA VAL A 162 -6.50 -1.90 4.24
C VAL A 162 -5.63 -0.74 3.79
N GLU A 163 -5.51 -0.51 2.48
CA GLU A 163 -4.80 0.63 1.90
C GLU A 163 -5.33 1.95 2.46
N GLU A 164 -6.65 2.14 2.43
CA GLU A 164 -7.30 3.35 2.96
C GLU A 164 -7.01 3.59 4.44
N LEU A 165 -7.02 2.53 5.26
CA LEU A 165 -6.71 2.65 6.69
C LEU A 165 -5.22 2.91 6.94
N ALA A 166 -4.34 2.23 6.18
CA ALA A 166 -2.89 2.30 6.35
C ALA A 166 -2.29 3.63 5.89
N GLN A 167 -3.02 4.45 5.13
CA GLN A 167 -2.59 5.80 4.71
C GLN A 167 -2.28 6.72 5.89
N TYR A 168 -2.94 6.50 7.05
CA TYR A 168 -2.87 7.40 8.19
C TYR A 168 -2.15 6.77 9.37
N ARG A 169 -1.01 7.37 9.77
CA ARG A 169 -0.26 6.98 10.98
C ARG A 169 -1.12 6.88 12.24
N VAL A 170 -2.08 7.79 12.42
CA VAL A 170 -3.00 7.77 13.57
C VAL A 170 -3.97 6.60 13.57
N TYR A 171 -4.28 6.02 12.40
CA TYR A 171 -5.09 4.80 12.30
C TYR A 171 -4.23 3.57 12.57
N CYS A 172 -3.01 3.52 12.03
CA CYS A 172 -2.04 2.47 12.35
C CYS A 172 -1.73 2.41 13.86
N ALA A 173 -1.77 3.54 14.57
CA ALA A 173 -1.60 3.60 16.03
C ALA A 173 -2.68 2.88 16.85
N ILE A 174 -3.85 2.64 16.25
CA ILE A 174 -5.00 1.98 16.91
C ILE A 174 -4.91 0.46 16.77
N LEU A 175 -4.21 -0.03 15.74
CA LEU A 175 -4.15 -1.45 15.40
C LEU A 175 -3.29 -2.21 16.41
N GLU A 176 -3.70 -3.45 16.69
CA GLU A 176 -2.86 -4.37 17.45
C GLU A 176 -1.63 -4.77 16.62
N ARG A 177 -0.47 -4.91 17.26
CA ARG A 177 0.77 -5.35 16.59
C ARG A 177 0.56 -6.63 15.77
N THR A 178 -0.18 -7.59 16.32
CA THR A 178 -0.52 -8.86 15.65
C THR A 178 -1.32 -8.67 14.37
N GLN A 179 -2.31 -7.76 14.36
CA GLN A 179 -3.11 -7.46 13.18
C GLN A 179 -2.26 -6.79 12.10
N TRP A 180 -1.44 -5.81 12.50
CA TRP A 180 -0.53 -5.12 11.59
C TRP A 180 0.49 -6.10 10.99
N THR A 181 1.11 -6.95 11.81
CA THR A 181 2.13 -7.91 11.37
C THR A 181 1.54 -8.93 10.42
N ASN A 182 0.35 -9.48 10.72
CA ASN A 182 -0.33 -10.41 9.79
C ASN A 182 -0.60 -9.75 8.42
N ALA A 183 -1.11 -8.51 8.42
CA ALA A 183 -1.36 -7.80 7.16
C ALA A 183 -0.08 -7.58 6.34
N LEU A 184 1.03 -7.27 7.01
CA LEU A 184 2.33 -7.10 6.36
C LEU A 184 2.84 -8.42 5.78
N GLU A 185 2.83 -9.50 6.57
CA GLU A 185 3.28 -10.84 6.16
C GLU A 185 2.48 -11.33 4.95
N VAL A 186 1.13 -11.29 5.05
CA VAL A 186 0.27 -11.68 3.93
C VAL A 186 0.52 -10.77 2.72
N ALA A 187 0.67 -9.45 2.89
CA ALA A 187 0.94 -8.57 1.75
C ALA A 187 2.31 -8.85 1.10
N MET A 188 3.33 -9.19 1.89
CA MET A 188 4.67 -9.54 1.43
C MET A 188 4.71 -10.90 0.71
N GLY A 189 3.93 -11.88 1.17
CA GLY A 189 3.89 -13.23 0.60
C GLY A 189 3.61 -13.28 -0.91
N SER A 190 2.94 -12.29 -1.50
CA SER A 190 2.77 -12.23 -2.98
C SER A 190 4.07 -12.07 -3.74
N PHE A 191 5.10 -11.54 -3.09
CA PHE A 191 6.37 -11.21 -3.72
C PHE A 191 7.48 -12.18 -3.32
N THR A 192 7.33 -12.90 -2.21
CA THR A 192 8.42 -13.67 -1.60
C THR A 192 8.24 -15.18 -1.67
N GLU A 193 6.99 -15.67 -1.72
CA GLU A 193 6.69 -17.10 -1.63
C GLU A 193 6.27 -17.74 -2.96
N SER A 194 6.11 -16.95 -4.01
CA SER A 194 5.68 -17.46 -5.32
C SER A 194 6.85 -17.79 -6.24
N SER A 195 6.69 -18.84 -7.04
CA SER A 195 7.57 -19.13 -8.18
C SER A 195 7.46 -18.09 -9.30
N ASP A 196 6.32 -17.39 -9.36
CA ASP A 196 6.09 -16.28 -10.27
C ASP A 196 6.37 -14.97 -9.54
N LEU A 197 7.14 -14.08 -10.17
CA LEU A 197 7.52 -12.78 -9.60
C LEU A 197 6.31 -11.95 -9.15
N ILE A 198 5.15 -12.15 -9.79
CA ILE A 198 3.86 -11.56 -9.42
C ILE A 198 2.77 -12.64 -9.57
N SER A 199 2.45 -13.34 -8.48
CA SER A 199 1.41 -14.37 -8.47
C SER A 199 -0.01 -13.81 -8.65
N ASP A 200 -0.34 -12.75 -7.92
CA ASP A 200 -1.68 -12.17 -7.88
C ASP A 200 -1.76 -10.86 -8.66
N HIS A 201 -1.76 -10.97 -9.99
CA HIS A 201 -1.74 -9.81 -10.89
C HIS A 201 -2.80 -8.73 -10.57
N ALA A 202 -3.98 -9.14 -10.11
CA ALA A 202 -5.10 -8.24 -9.85
C ALA A 202 -4.97 -7.43 -8.55
N THR A 203 -4.20 -7.89 -7.57
CA THR A 203 -4.08 -7.26 -6.23
C THR A 203 -2.66 -6.83 -5.89
N ALA A 204 -1.64 -7.33 -6.61
CA ALA A 204 -0.23 -7.05 -6.37
C ALA A 204 0.11 -5.55 -6.28
N PRO A 205 -0.40 -4.64 -7.14
CA PRO A 205 -0.14 -3.21 -6.99
C PRO A 205 -0.63 -2.65 -5.66
N THR A 206 -1.82 -3.06 -5.24
CA THR A 206 -2.42 -2.61 -3.98
C THR A 206 -1.65 -3.17 -2.79
N ARG A 207 -1.24 -4.45 -2.83
CA ARG A 207 -0.42 -5.06 -1.78
C ARG A 207 0.92 -4.35 -1.62
N ALA A 208 1.61 -4.02 -2.73
CA ALA A 208 2.87 -3.29 -2.68
C ALA A 208 2.73 -1.90 -2.04
N ARG A 209 1.63 -1.19 -2.34
CA ARG A 209 1.30 0.09 -1.69
C ARG A 209 0.96 -0.10 -0.21
N VAL A 210 0.23 -1.15 0.15
CA VAL A 210 -0.08 -1.50 1.55
C VAL A 210 1.20 -1.78 2.34
N VAL A 211 2.13 -2.59 1.81
CA VAL A 211 3.45 -2.84 2.45
C VAL A 211 4.16 -1.52 2.75
N ARG A 212 4.26 -0.64 1.74
CA ARG A 212 4.85 0.69 1.91
C ARG A 212 4.16 1.48 3.01
N LEU A 213 2.83 1.59 2.97
CA LEU A 213 2.06 2.40 3.90
C LEU A 213 2.15 1.86 5.32
N LEU A 214 2.04 0.55 5.53
CA LEU A 214 2.17 -0.08 6.84
C LEU A 214 3.53 0.22 7.47
N LEU A 215 4.62 0.04 6.71
CA LEU A 215 5.99 0.32 7.18
C LEU A 215 6.22 1.81 7.45
N ARG A 216 5.84 2.68 6.52
CA ARG A 216 5.98 4.14 6.66
C ARG A 216 5.21 4.69 7.85
N ASN A 217 4.01 4.17 8.09
CA ASN A 217 3.11 4.64 9.13
C ASN A 217 3.17 3.77 10.40
N CYS A 218 4.18 2.91 10.55
CA CYS A 218 4.32 2.09 11.73
C CYS A 218 4.58 2.94 12.98
N THR A 219 3.96 2.54 14.09
CA THR A 219 3.97 3.27 15.36
C THR A 219 4.71 2.55 16.48
N PHE A 220 5.14 1.31 16.24
CA PHE A 220 5.99 0.52 17.12
C PHE A 220 7.34 0.26 16.46
N ASP A 221 8.28 -0.31 17.23
CA ASP A 221 9.61 -0.62 16.72
C ASP A 221 9.55 -1.77 15.71
N VAL A 222 9.93 -1.47 14.47
CA VAL A 222 9.98 -2.43 13.35
C VAL A 222 11.39 -2.96 13.08
N ILE A 223 12.41 -2.49 13.80
CA ILE A 223 13.83 -2.76 13.50
C ILE A 223 14.11 -4.26 13.37
N GLU A 224 13.47 -5.09 14.18
CA GLU A 224 13.65 -6.56 14.15
C GLU A 224 13.17 -7.20 12.84
N LEU A 225 12.18 -6.60 12.17
CA LEU A 225 11.58 -7.13 10.93
C LEU A 225 12.30 -6.61 9.67
N LEU A 226 12.98 -5.46 9.75
CA LEU A 226 13.59 -4.81 8.59
C LEU A 226 14.63 -5.67 7.85
N PRO A 227 15.49 -6.47 8.53
CA PRO A 227 16.48 -7.28 7.82
C PRO A 227 15.89 -8.28 6.83
N GLU A 228 14.84 -8.98 7.25
CA GLU A 228 14.14 -9.96 6.42
C GLU A 228 13.45 -9.26 5.25
N ILE A 229 12.66 -8.22 5.53
CA ILE A 229 11.95 -7.44 4.50
C ILE A 229 12.91 -6.87 3.44
N ILE A 230 14.05 -6.29 3.86
CA ILE A 230 15.03 -5.71 2.93
C ILE A 230 15.71 -6.80 2.10
N GLN A 231 15.97 -7.96 2.69
CA GLN A 231 16.56 -9.10 1.99
C GLN A 231 15.59 -9.63 0.93
N ASP A 232 14.34 -9.90 1.33
CA ASP A 232 13.27 -10.41 0.46
C ASP A 232 13.00 -9.49 -0.73
N VAL A 233 12.84 -8.19 -0.49
CA VAL A 233 12.64 -7.22 -1.57
C VAL A 233 13.90 -7.12 -2.44
N GLY A 234 15.09 -7.20 -1.85
CA GLY A 234 16.35 -7.25 -2.59
C GLY A 234 16.45 -8.44 -3.53
N ASP A 235 16.00 -9.61 -3.09
CA ASP A 235 15.98 -10.84 -3.88
C ASP A 235 14.93 -10.77 -4.98
N TRP A 236 13.74 -10.25 -4.69
CA TRP A 236 12.71 -9.95 -5.69
C TRP A 236 13.25 -9.06 -6.82
N PHE A 237 14.00 -7.99 -6.50
CA PHE A 237 14.61 -7.13 -7.52
C PHE A 237 15.68 -7.82 -8.37
N LYS A 238 16.40 -8.82 -7.82
CA LYS A 238 17.38 -9.60 -8.60
C LYS A 238 16.67 -10.41 -9.68
N GLU A 239 15.54 -11.01 -9.34
CA GLU A 239 14.72 -11.80 -10.26
C GLU A 239 14.00 -10.89 -11.26
N ALA A 240 13.37 -9.80 -10.79
CA ALA A 240 12.70 -8.81 -11.62
C ALA A 240 13.58 -8.23 -12.73
N LYS A 241 14.88 -8.05 -12.43
CA LYS A 241 15.86 -7.60 -13.42
C LYS A 241 16.00 -8.58 -14.58
N ALA A 242 15.96 -9.89 -14.33
CA ALA A 242 16.06 -10.89 -15.39
C ALA A 242 14.84 -10.81 -16.33
N THR A 243 13.63 -10.69 -15.79
CA THR A 243 12.40 -10.55 -16.57
C THR A 243 12.36 -9.24 -17.38
N ALA A 244 12.84 -8.13 -16.80
CA ALA A 244 12.92 -6.84 -17.51
C ALA A 244 13.92 -6.83 -18.69
N ILE A 245 14.81 -7.82 -18.79
CA ILE A 245 15.70 -7.99 -19.95
C ILE A 245 14.94 -8.60 -21.13
N ASP A 246 13.97 -9.48 -20.87
CA ASP A 246 13.27 -10.24 -21.90
C ASP A 246 12.09 -9.46 -22.52
N GLU A 247 11.49 -8.52 -21.78
CA GLU A 247 10.30 -7.76 -22.20
C GLU A 247 10.61 -6.33 -22.73
N GLN A 248 11.67 -6.14 -23.54
CA GLN A 248 12.15 -4.82 -24.02
C GLN A 248 11.20 -4.03 -24.97
N GLY A 249 9.88 -4.09 -24.76
CA GLY A 249 8.88 -3.27 -25.44
C GLY A 249 8.22 -2.28 -24.48
N ASP A 250 8.53 -0.99 -24.67
CA ASP A 250 7.80 0.29 -24.42
C ASP A 250 6.57 0.39 -23.47
N ASN A 251 6.32 -0.53 -22.55
CA ASN A 251 5.20 -0.47 -21.62
C ASN A 251 5.66 0.12 -20.28
N ALA A 252 5.70 1.46 -20.21
CA ALA A 252 5.86 2.18 -18.95
C ALA A 252 4.78 1.82 -17.90
N ASP A 253 3.67 1.23 -18.34
CA ASP A 253 2.55 0.74 -17.53
C ASP A 253 2.59 -0.77 -17.27
N SER A 254 3.74 -1.43 -17.47
CA SER A 254 3.83 -2.86 -17.12
C SER A 254 3.59 -3.04 -15.62
N LEU A 255 2.83 -4.08 -15.26
CA LEU A 255 2.49 -4.39 -13.87
C LEU A 255 3.74 -4.48 -12.99
N LEU A 256 4.83 -5.02 -13.55
CA LEU A 256 6.13 -5.12 -12.92
C LEU A 256 6.67 -3.76 -12.47
N LEU A 257 6.60 -2.74 -13.32
CA LEU A 257 7.07 -1.39 -12.99
C LEU A 257 6.21 -0.72 -11.92
N VAL A 258 4.90 -1.00 -11.90
CA VAL A 258 3.98 -0.46 -10.87
C VAL A 258 4.32 -1.03 -9.48
N VAL A 259 4.53 -2.35 -9.40
CA VAL A 259 4.94 -3.01 -8.15
C VAL A 259 6.34 -2.54 -7.74
N ALA A 260 7.30 -2.56 -8.66
CA ALA A 260 8.66 -2.12 -8.42
C ALA A 260 8.72 -0.68 -7.90
N SER A 261 7.94 0.24 -8.48
CA SER A 261 7.89 1.63 -8.04
C SER A 261 7.46 1.72 -6.57
N SER A 262 6.42 0.99 -6.17
CA SER A 262 5.92 1.01 -4.79
C SER A 262 6.96 0.44 -3.80
N LEU A 263 7.67 -0.62 -4.19
CA LEU A 263 8.76 -1.20 -3.38
C LEU A 263 9.98 -0.28 -3.29
N ILE A 264 10.35 0.42 -4.37
CA ILE A 264 11.45 1.42 -4.37
C ILE A 264 11.10 2.58 -3.43
N GLU A 265 9.86 3.08 -3.46
CA GLU A 265 9.40 4.11 -2.55
C GLU A 265 9.44 3.63 -1.09
N MET A 266 9.03 2.39 -0.84
CA MET A 266 9.11 1.77 0.49
C MET A 266 10.56 1.73 0.99
N LEU A 267 11.51 1.24 0.19
CA LEU A 267 12.92 1.22 0.59
C LEU A 267 13.45 2.63 0.86
N SER A 268 13.03 3.62 0.06
CA SER A 268 13.40 5.04 0.28
C SER A 268 12.82 5.60 1.57
N ASP A 269 11.57 5.25 1.90
CA ASP A 269 10.91 5.62 3.16
C ASP A 269 11.63 4.98 4.37
N LEU A 270 12.09 3.73 4.24
CA LEU A 270 12.91 3.05 5.25
C LEU A 270 14.28 3.70 5.43
N ILE A 271 14.98 4.06 4.35
CA ILE A 271 16.27 4.77 4.44
C ILE A 271 16.11 6.07 5.20
N ARG A 272 15.06 6.85 4.91
CA ARG A 272 14.79 8.12 5.61
C ARG A 272 14.48 7.92 7.09
N SER A 273 13.78 6.85 7.46
CA SER A 273 13.27 6.63 8.82
C SER A 273 14.25 5.86 9.72
N HIS A 274 15.08 4.99 9.14
CA HIS A 274 15.95 4.05 9.87
C HIS A 274 17.40 4.08 9.37
N PHE A 275 17.83 5.22 8.82
CA PHE A 275 19.07 5.44 8.08
C PHE A 275 20.29 4.67 8.62
N SER A 276 20.70 4.91 9.87
CA SER A 276 21.86 4.26 10.47
C SER A 276 21.65 2.78 10.75
N SER A 277 20.43 2.38 11.12
CA SER A 277 20.11 1.02 11.56
C SER A 277 20.07 0.02 10.40
N ILE A 278 19.64 0.46 9.22
CA ILE A 278 19.54 -0.41 8.03
C ILE A 278 20.70 -0.24 7.03
N GLY A 279 21.62 0.70 7.28
CA GLY A 279 22.73 1.04 6.39
C GLY A 279 23.46 -0.16 5.77
N PRO A 280 24.03 -1.07 6.57
CA PRO A 280 24.72 -2.27 6.07
C PRO A 280 23.85 -3.12 5.13
N LEU A 281 22.62 -3.39 5.54
CA LEU A 281 21.68 -4.27 4.84
C LEU A 281 21.23 -3.66 3.53
N MET A 282 20.89 -2.37 3.56
CA MET A 282 20.49 -1.63 2.37
C MET A 282 21.64 -1.51 1.37
N LEU A 283 22.88 -1.26 1.81
CA LEU A 283 24.04 -1.22 0.90
C LEU A 283 24.34 -2.57 0.25
N LYS A 284 24.09 -3.68 0.95
CA LYS A 284 24.22 -5.04 0.41
C LYS A 284 23.14 -5.35 -0.64
N ASN A 285 21.88 -5.04 -0.34
CA ASN A 285 20.73 -5.46 -1.17
C ASN A 285 20.31 -4.41 -2.22
N GLY A 286 20.59 -3.13 -1.98
CA GLY A 286 20.21 -2.02 -2.87
C GLY A 286 20.92 -2.01 -4.22
N ILE A 287 22.00 -2.77 -4.39
CA ILE A 287 22.64 -2.94 -5.72
C ILE A 287 21.69 -3.61 -6.71
N ALA A 288 20.90 -4.58 -6.28
CA ALA A 288 19.91 -5.22 -7.16
C ALA A 288 18.87 -4.21 -7.65
N VAL A 289 18.46 -3.29 -6.77
CA VAL A 289 17.53 -2.20 -7.08
C VAL A 289 18.15 -1.23 -8.09
N LEU A 290 19.41 -0.82 -7.90
CA LEU A 290 20.13 0.04 -8.86
C LEU A 290 20.23 -0.60 -10.24
N GLN A 291 20.57 -1.90 -10.29
CA GLN A 291 20.66 -2.65 -11.54
C GLN A 291 19.29 -2.77 -12.24
N PHE A 292 18.22 -3.01 -11.47
CA PHE A 292 16.86 -3.03 -12.01
C PHE A 292 16.48 -1.65 -12.57
N ILE A 293 16.74 -0.55 -11.83
CA ILE A 293 16.47 0.81 -12.30
C ILE A 293 17.22 1.09 -13.59
N ALA A 294 18.52 0.75 -13.63
CA ALA A 294 19.33 0.96 -14.81
C ALA A 294 18.74 0.22 -16.03
N GLN A 295 18.37 -1.05 -15.86
CA GLN A 295 17.81 -1.85 -16.94
C GLN A 295 16.43 -1.35 -17.40
N SER A 296 15.50 -1.13 -16.47
CA SER A 296 14.12 -0.73 -16.76
C SER A 296 13.99 0.67 -17.36
N ASN A 297 15.02 1.52 -17.23
CA ASN A 297 15.00 2.89 -17.73
C ASN A 297 15.93 3.12 -18.95
N LYS A 298 16.61 2.11 -19.50
CA LYS A 298 17.55 2.25 -20.63
C LYS A 298 16.98 2.99 -21.84
N GLY A 299 15.68 2.82 -22.13
CA GLY A 299 15.02 3.44 -23.29
C GLY A 299 14.44 4.84 -23.04
N ARG A 300 14.48 5.37 -21.81
CA ARG A 300 13.79 6.62 -21.47
C ARG A 300 14.61 7.84 -21.86
N LYS A 301 14.03 8.72 -22.68
CA LYS A 301 14.66 9.95 -23.17
C LYS A 301 14.63 11.13 -22.19
N ASN A 302 13.85 11.06 -21.10
CA ASN A 302 13.54 12.19 -20.22
C ASN A 302 14.21 12.14 -18.84
N GLY A 303 15.23 11.28 -18.68
CA GLY A 303 15.97 11.08 -17.43
C GLY A 303 15.18 10.32 -16.36
N LEU A 304 15.86 10.03 -15.24
CA LEU A 304 15.27 9.38 -14.07
C LEU A 304 14.40 10.38 -13.28
N ARG A 305 13.19 9.98 -12.90
CA ARG A 305 12.24 10.80 -12.12
C ARG A 305 11.46 9.94 -11.13
N GLY A 306 10.91 10.55 -10.09
CA GLY A 306 10.07 9.88 -9.09
C GLY A 306 10.85 8.87 -8.27
N ALA A 307 10.20 7.75 -7.91
CA ALA A 307 10.74 6.74 -7.00
C ALA A 307 12.18 6.28 -7.33
N PRO A 308 12.56 5.97 -8.59
CA PRO A 308 13.94 5.63 -8.93
C PRO A 308 14.96 6.73 -8.60
N ALA A 309 14.64 7.99 -8.89
CA ALA A 309 15.54 9.12 -8.63
C ALA A 309 15.70 9.36 -7.12
N ASP A 310 14.59 9.36 -6.38
CA ASP A 310 14.59 9.52 -4.94
C ASP A 310 15.41 8.43 -4.24
N PHE A 311 15.24 7.18 -4.67
CA PHE A 311 16.02 6.05 -4.14
C PHE A 311 17.52 6.22 -4.38
N ILE A 312 17.94 6.59 -5.60
CA ILE A 312 19.37 6.76 -5.92
C ILE A 312 19.99 7.83 -5.03
N VAL A 313 19.32 8.97 -4.83
CA VAL A 313 19.79 10.04 -3.95
C VAL A 313 19.95 9.53 -2.52
N GLN A 314 18.92 8.89 -1.97
CA GLN A 314 18.94 8.35 -0.60
C GLN A 314 20.01 7.27 -0.42
N PHE A 315 20.18 6.38 -1.41
CA PHE A 315 21.18 5.33 -1.39
C PHE A 315 22.61 5.87 -1.42
N LEU A 316 22.86 6.92 -2.22
CA LEU A 316 24.17 7.58 -2.27
C LEU A 316 24.50 8.34 -0.99
N GLU A 317 23.52 9.01 -0.39
CA GLU A 317 23.68 9.63 0.93
C GLU A 317 24.02 8.59 2.00
N LEU A 318 23.33 7.45 1.98
CA LEU A 318 23.58 6.33 2.87
C LEU A 318 24.98 5.74 2.68
N TYR A 319 25.42 5.59 1.42
CA TYR A 319 26.77 5.13 1.10
C TYR A 319 27.83 6.10 1.65
N ARG A 320 27.68 7.40 1.40
CA ARG A 320 28.62 8.43 1.87
C ARG A 320 28.74 8.39 3.40
N TYR A 321 27.62 8.37 4.11
CA TYR A 321 27.62 8.31 5.57
C TYR A 321 28.36 7.08 6.12
N ASN A 322 28.15 5.90 5.53
CA ASN A 322 28.79 4.67 6.00
C ASN A 322 30.25 4.52 5.52
N ALA A 323 30.63 5.15 4.41
CA ALA A 323 32.00 5.20 3.93
C ALA A 323 32.89 6.13 4.78
N ASP A 324 32.34 7.27 5.23
CA ASP A 324 33.07 8.27 6.01
C ASP A 324 32.98 8.04 7.53
N GLY A 325 31.91 7.38 8.01
CA GLY A 325 31.55 7.33 9.42
C GLY A 325 31.96 6.08 10.20
N VAL A 326 32.37 4.99 9.53
CA VAL A 326 32.68 3.74 10.24
C VAL A 326 33.97 3.08 9.74
N PRO A 327 35.04 3.02 10.58
CA PRO A 327 36.21 2.22 10.28
C PRO A 327 35.74 0.76 10.13
N TYR A 328 36.10 0.09 9.04
CA TYR A 328 35.77 -1.33 8.75
C TYR A 328 34.44 -1.66 8.03
N PHE A 329 33.71 -0.69 7.46
CA PHE A 329 32.55 -1.03 6.64
C PHE A 329 32.95 -1.60 5.26
N LYS A 330 32.67 -2.91 5.05
CA LYS A 330 32.96 -3.67 3.81
C LYS A 330 31.70 -4.19 3.09
N TYR A 331 30.57 -3.50 3.19
CA TYR A 331 29.32 -4.00 2.57
C TYR A 331 29.22 -3.68 1.08
N LEU A 332 29.84 -2.59 0.62
CA LEU A 332 29.88 -2.22 -0.80
C LEU A 332 31.22 -1.58 -1.16
N ALA A 333 31.97 -2.21 -2.07
CA ALA A 333 33.22 -1.66 -2.56
C ALA A 333 32.99 -0.43 -3.47
N PRO A 334 33.79 0.64 -3.37
CA PRO A 334 33.65 1.83 -4.22
C PRO A 334 33.64 1.52 -5.71
N ILE A 335 34.47 0.56 -6.15
CA ILE A 335 34.56 0.13 -7.55
C ILE A 335 33.25 -0.50 -8.06
N THR A 336 32.53 -1.21 -7.19
CA THR A 336 31.23 -1.80 -7.51
C THR A 336 30.19 -0.70 -7.66
N LEU A 337 30.12 0.23 -6.71
CA LEU A 337 29.22 1.37 -6.79
C LEU A 337 29.46 2.21 -8.05
N LEU A 338 30.72 2.55 -8.35
CA LEU A 338 31.09 3.32 -9.53
C LEU A 338 30.63 2.65 -10.83
N ARG A 339 30.73 1.32 -10.91
CA ARG A 339 30.25 0.56 -12.07
C ARG A 339 28.74 0.70 -12.25
N GLU A 340 27.98 0.59 -11.17
CA GLU A 340 26.52 0.72 -11.23
C GLU A 340 26.10 2.15 -11.59
N LEU A 341 26.76 3.17 -11.01
CA LEU A 341 26.49 4.57 -11.33
C LEU A 341 26.86 4.93 -12.77
N ALA A 342 27.93 4.34 -13.32
CA ALA A 342 28.26 4.52 -14.73
C ALA A 342 27.16 4.00 -15.66
N SER A 343 26.48 2.91 -15.28
CA SER A 343 25.32 2.42 -16.06
C SER A 343 24.11 3.35 -15.99
N LEU A 344 23.91 4.03 -14.86
CA LEU A 344 22.82 5.00 -14.66
C LEU A 344 23.09 6.33 -15.38
N ASN A 345 24.35 6.76 -15.50
CA ASN A 345 24.72 7.95 -16.26
C ASN A 345 24.28 7.87 -17.72
N GLN A 346 24.23 6.66 -18.30
CA GLN A 346 23.75 6.44 -19.67
C GLN A 346 22.26 6.73 -19.86
N ILE A 347 21.50 6.82 -18.75
CA ILE A 347 20.05 7.06 -18.73
C ILE A 347 19.75 8.53 -18.43
N VAL A 348 20.59 9.17 -17.60
CA VAL A 348 20.43 10.57 -17.19
C VAL A 348 20.92 11.53 -18.27
N LEU A 349 21.93 11.12 -19.04
CA LEU A 349 22.53 11.92 -20.11
C LEU A 349 22.12 11.37 -21.46
N SER A 350 21.78 12.25 -22.40
CA SER A 350 21.60 11.86 -23.80
C SER A 350 22.91 11.29 -24.36
N ALA A 351 22.80 10.46 -25.41
CA ALA A 351 23.98 9.92 -26.09
C ALA A 351 24.93 11.03 -26.55
N ASP A 352 24.40 12.18 -26.98
CA ASP A 352 25.18 13.34 -27.40
C ASP A 352 25.89 14.02 -26.22
N GLU A 353 25.22 14.18 -25.07
CA GLU A 353 25.85 14.71 -23.84
C GLU A 353 26.93 13.77 -23.30
N MET A 354 26.71 12.45 -23.35
CA MET A 354 27.72 11.46 -23.01
C MET A 354 28.91 11.52 -23.97
N ASN A 355 28.67 11.64 -25.28
CA ASN A 355 29.74 11.77 -26.27
C ASN A 355 30.51 13.09 -26.10
N LEU A 356 29.83 14.19 -25.78
CA LEU A 356 30.45 15.47 -25.42
C LEU A 356 31.29 15.37 -24.14
N MET A 357 30.79 14.71 -23.09
CA MET A 357 31.55 14.50 -21.85
C MET A 357 32.75 13.57 -22.08
N THR A 358 32.59 12.50 -22.85
CA THR A 358 33.68 11.53 -23.12
C THR A 358 34.75 12.14 -24.02
N SER A 359 34.35 12.92 -25.04
CA SER A 359 35.26 13.65 -25.92
C SER A 359 36.01 14.75 -25.17
N SER A 360 35.35 15.51 -24.29
CA SER A 360 36.00 16.50 -23.42
C SER A 360 36.92 15.85 -22.38
N PHE A 361 36.58 14.70 -21.81
CA PHE A 361 37.47 13.95 -20.91
C PHE A 361 38.72 13.43 -21.63
N THR A 362 38.57 12.88 -22.85
CA THR A 362 39.71 12.43 -23.67
C THR A 362 40.58 13.58 -24.16
N THR A 363 40.01 14.75 -24.47
CA THR A 363 40.81 15.95 -24.73
C THR A 363 41.58 16.39 -23.47
N THR A 364 40.95 16.37 -22.30
CA THR A 364 41.57 16.79 -21.04
C THR A 364 42.72 15.86 -20.60
N VAL A 365 42.61 14.55 -20.87
CA VAL A 365 43.69 13.57 -20.65
C VAL A 365 44.80 13.68 -21.71
N SER A 366 44.46 13.98 -22.97
CA SER A 366 45.43 14.22 -24.04
C SER A 366 46.29 15.48 -23.76
N TYR A 367 45.69 16.55 -23.21
CA TYR A 367 46.44 17.74 -22.80
C TYR A 367 47.33 17.54 -21.56
N ARG A 368 47.08 16.52 -20.72
CA ARG A 368 47.99 16.14 -19.62
C ARG A 368 49.14 15.23 -20.04
N ASN A 369 48.98 14.51 -21.16
CA ASN A 369 50.01 13.65 -21.74
C ASN A 369 50.70 14.27 -22.96
N ALA A 370 50.41 15.53 -23.30
CA ALA A 370 51.22 16.28 -24.24
C ALA A 370 52.64 16.37 -23.66
N PRO A 371 53.67 15.81 -24.31
CA PRO A 371 55.04 15.98 -23.86
C PRO A 371 55.31 17.48 -23.85
N LYS A 372 55.83 17.99 -22.74
CA LYS A 372 56.41 19.34 -22.72
C LYS A 372 57.49 19.37 -23.79
N ALA A 373 57.19 19.98 -24.92
CA ALA A 373 58.18 20.32 -25.93
C ALA A 373 59.10 21.37 -25.30
N ILE A 374 60.33 20.92 -25.02
CA ILE A 374 61.61 21.60 -24.76
C ILE A 374 61.52 23.05 -24.24
#